data_AF-A0A9E4B925-F1
#
_entry.id   AF-A0A9E4B925-F1
#
_cell.length_a   1.000
_cell.length_b   1.000
_cell.length_c   1.000
_cell.angle_alpha   90.00
_cell.angle_beta   90.00
_cell.angle_gamma   90.00
#
_symmetry.space_group_name_H-M   'P 1'
#
loop_
_entity.id
_entity.type
_entity.pdbx_description
1 polymer ?
#
loop_
_entity_poly.entity_id
_entity_poly.type
_entity_poly.pdbx_seq_one_letter_code
_entity_poly.pdbx_strand_id
1 'polypeptide(L)'
;MLLNSPELRLEAVVTSHGDTRYRALLVAKMLAVAGREDVPVGEGTGDGKLAPNRRSQERWLDGYEPDAYRGVYRTDGARLMVDTIMSSPETVTVLCIGPASTTARALAMAPEMATRARFVGMHGAVRSGYHGSPTPVPEYNVFIDVAVFPPCSRRRGRSR
;
A
#
# COMPACT_ATOMS: atom_id res chain seq x y z
N MET A 1 -8.27 12.85 -7.97
CA MET A 1 -7.54 13.50 -6.86
C MET A 1 -6.03 13.24 -6.98
N LEU A 2 -5.50 12.01 -6.83
CA LEU A 2 -4.05 11.79 -7.02
C LEU A 2 -3.60 11.80 -8.50
N LEU A 3 -4.32 11.10 -9.38
CA LEU A 3 -3.98 11.03 -10.82
C LEU A 3 -4.05 12.39 -11.55
N ASN A 4 -4.58 13.42 -10.90
CA ASN A 4 -4.76 14.77 -11.44
C ASN A 4 -4.03 15.84 -10.60
N SER A 5 -3.09 15.44 -9.74
CA SER A 5 -2.27 16.37 -8.95
C SER A 5 -0.97 16.64 -9.70
N PRO A 6 -0.72 17.87 -10.18
CA PRO A 6 0.51 18.21 -10.89
C PRO A 6 1.76 18.16 -10.00
N GLU A 7 1.60 18.20 -8.68
CA GLU A 7 2.69 18.14 -7.70
C GLU A 7 3.19 16.71 -7.45
N LEU A 8 2.47 15.69 -7.94
CA LEU A 8 2.75 14.28 -7.65
C LEU A 8 2.98 13.48 -8.93
N ARG A 9 4.15 12.84 -9.01
CA ARG A 9 4.41 11.79 -9.98
C ARG A 9 4.15 10.43 -9.34
N LEU A 10 3.21 9.67 -9.90
CA LEU A 10 2.87 8.34 -9.42
C LEU A 10 3.83 7.31 -10.06
N GLU A 11 4.76 6.79 -9.27
CA GLU A 11 5.78 5.85 -9.75
C GLU A 11 5.30 4.39 -9.82
N ALA A 12 4.41 3.97 -8.91
CA ALA A 12 3.82 2.63 -8.88
C ALA A 12 2.61 2.60 -7.94
N VAL A 13 1.72 1.62 -8.12
CA VAL A 13 0.67 1.28 -7.15
C VAL A 13 0.83 -0.18 -6.73
N VAL A 14 1.03 -0.40 -5.44
CA VAL A 14 1.08 -1.73 -4.84
C VAL A 14 -0.09 -1.91 -3.91
N THR A 15 -0.75 -3.06 -3.99
CA THR A 15 -1.85 -3.40 -3.09
C THR A 15 -1.33 -3.98 -1.78
N SER A 16 -2.18 -4.13 -0.78
CA SER A 16 -1.82 -4.69 0.52
C SER A 16 -3.05 -5.31 1.18
N HIS A 17 -2.82 -6.42 1.88
CA HIS A 17 -3.74 -7.13 2.76
C HIS A 17 -5.03 -7.71 2.11
N GLY A 18 -5.47 -8.86 2.63
CA GLY A 18 -6.62 -9.61 2.12
C GLY A 18 -6.35 -10.23 0.74
N ASP A 19 -7.36 -10.20 -0.13
CA ASP A 19 -7.24 -10.57 -1.54
C ASP A 19 -6.56 -9.45 -2.35
N THR A 20 -5.23 -9.48 -2.38
CA THR A 20 -4.40 -8.49 -3.07
C THR A 20 -4.46 -8.62 -4.58
N ARG A 21 -4.67 -9.83 -5.13
CA ARG A 21 -4.90 -10.03 -6.57
C ARG A 21 -6.16 -9.28 -7.02
N TYR A 22 -7.29 -9.51 -6.35
CA TYR A 22 -8.54 -8.78 -6.65
C TYR A 22 -8.35 -7.26 -6.59
N ARG A 23 -7.67 -6.75 -5.54
CA ARG A 23 -7.39 -5.31 -5.41
C ARG A 23 -6.48 -4.80 -6.53
N ALA A 24 -5.47 -5.57 -6.93
CA ALA A 24 -4.52 -5.16 -7.96
C ALA A 24 -5.20 -5.11 -9.33
N LEU A 25 -6.09 -6.05 -9.62
CA LEU A 25 -6.91 -6.04 -10.84
C LEU A 25 -7.85 -4.84 -10.87
N LEU A 26 -8.46 -4.48 -9.74
CA LEU A 26 -9.26 -3.26 -9.64
C LEU A 26 -8.43 -2.00 -9.92
N VAL A 27 -7.24 -1.90 -9.34
CA VAL A 27 -6.30 -0.79 -9.60
C VAL A 27 -5.92 -0.73 -11.08
N ALA A 28 -5.53 -1.86 -11.67
CA ALA A 28 -5.17 -1.96 -13.07
C ALA A 28 -6.30 -1.50 -14.00
N LYS A 29 -7.54 -1.99 -13.77
CA LYS A 29 -8.72 -1.58 -14.54
C LYS A 29 -9.03 -0.08 -14.35
N MET A 30 -8.90 0.45 -13.14
CA MET A 30 -9.10 1.88 -12.87
C MET A 30 -8.07 2.75 -13.60
N LEU A 31 -6.80 2.34 -13.61
CA LEU A 31 -5.73 3.05 -14.33
C LEU A 31 -5.93 2.99 -15.84
N ALA A 32 -6.36 1.82 -16.38
CA ALA A 32 -6.68 1.67 -17.79
C ALA A 32 -7.82 2.61 -18.23
N VAL A 33 -8.91 2.66 -17.46
CA VAL A 33 -10.03 3.59 -17.72
C VAL A 33 -9.58 5.05 -17.62
N ALA A 34 -8.62 5.37 -16.74
CA ALA A 34 -8.06 6.71 -16.60
C ALA A 34 -6.96 7.04 -17.64
N GLY A 35 -6.61 6.12 -18.54
CA GLY A 35 -5.53 6.31 -19.52
C GLY A 35 -4.14 6.41 -18.90
N ARG A 36 -3.94 5.84 -17.71
CA ARG A 36 -2.70 5.89 -16.91
C ARG A 36 -2.03 4.52 -16.79
N GLU A 37 -2.04 3.76 -17.87
CA GLU A 37 -1.38 2.44 -17.96
C GLU A 37 0.16 2.55 -17.95
N ASP A 38 0.72 3.78 -17.94
CA ASP A 38 2.13 4.05 -17.68
C ASP A 38 2.57 3.66 -16.25
N VAL A 39 1.61 3.53 -15.31
CA VAL A 39 1.89 3.25 -13.90
C VAL A 39 2.00 1.74 -13.65
N PRO A 40 3.14 1.24 -13.13
CA PRO A 40 3.25 -0.16 -12.70
C PRO A 40 2.27 -0.52 -11.57
N VAL A 41 1.71 -1.73 -11.65
CA VAL A 41 0.79 -2.29 -10.64
C VAL A 41 1.37 -3.56 -10.03
N GLY A 42 1.32 -3.67 -8.70
CA GLY A 42 1.82 -4.82 -7.95
C GLY A 42 0.77 -5.51 -7.09
N GLU A 43 0.69 -6.85 -7.20
CA GLU A 43 -0.02 -7.70 -6.24
C GLU A 43 0.74 -7.72 -4.90
N GLY A 44 0.12 -7.20 -3.86
CA GLY A 44 0.73 -7.09 -2.54
C GLY A 44 0.78 -8.38 -1.72
N THR A 45 1.21 -8.21 -0.48
CA THR A 45 1.16 -9.26 0.54
C THR A 45 -0.22 -9.30 1.17
N GLY A 46 -0.85 -10.48 1.14
CA GLY A 46 -2.15 -10.75 1.73
C GLY A 46 -2.39 -12.24 1.84
N ASP A 47 -3.51 -12.62 2.44
CA ASP A 47 -3.89 -14.03 2.66
C ASP A 47 -4.80 -14.56 1.53
N GLY A 48 -5.06 -13.76 0.50
CA GLY A 48 -5.95 -14.11 -0.61
C GLY A 48 -7.43 -14.09 -0.22
N LYS A 49 -7.77 -13.65 0.99
CA LYS A 49 -9.14 -13.71 1.52
C LYS A 49 -9.77 -12.33 1.55
N LEU A 50 -11.02 -12.28 1.12
CA LEU A 50 -11.86 -11.10 1.27
C LEU A 50 -13.30 -11.58 1.46
N ALA A 51 -13.95 -11.12 2.53
CA ALA A 51 -15.34 -11.48 2.78
C ALA A 51 -16.22 -11.03 1.59
N PRO A 52 -17.28 -11.79 1.22
CA PRO A 52 -18.10 -11.48 0.05
C PRO A 52 -18.65 -10.04 0.05
N ASN A 53 -19.08 -9.53 1.20
CA ASN A 53 -19.55 -8.14 1.35
C ASN A 53 -18.47 -7.06 1.15
N ARG A 54 -17.19 -7.46 1.08
CA ARG A 54 -16.05 -6.58 0.80
C ARG A 54 -15.57 -6.66 -0.66
N ARG A 55 -16.17 -7.54 -1.48
CA ARG A 55 -15.96 -7.63 -2.94
C ARG A 55 -16.99 -6.79 -3.72
N SER A 56 -17.24 -5.57 -3.28
CA SER A 56 -18.32 -4.72 -3.83
C SER A 56 -18.16 -4.32 -5.30
N GLN A 57 -16.96 -4.47 -5.87
CA GLN A 57 -16.64 -4.08 -7.25
C GLN A 57 -16.41 -5.28 -8.17
N GLU A 58 -16.69 -6.51 -7.72
CA GLU A 58 -16.48 -7.73 -8.50
C GLU A 58 -17.25 -7.74 -9.82
N ARG A 59 -18.51 -7.30 -9.78
CA ARG A 59 -19.32 -7.15 -11.01
C ARG A 59 -18.73 -6.14 -11.99
N TRP A 60 -18.14 -5.05 -11.49
CA TRP A 60 -17.48 -4.07 -12.36
C TRP A 60 -16.15 -4.60 -12.90
N LEU A 61 -15.45 -5.43 -12.13
CA LEU A 61 -14.23 -6.08 -12.59
C LEU A 61 -14.51 -6.95 -13.81
N ASP A 62 -15.65 -7.65 -13.85
CA ASP A 62 -16.15 -8.35 -15.04
C ASP A 62 -15.10 -9.28 -15.69
N GLY A 63 -14.46 -10.11 -14.85
CA GLY A 63 -13.43 -11.06 -15.30
C GLY A 63 -12.13 -10.41 -15.83
N TYR A 64 -11.84 -9.16 -15.46
CA TYR A 64 -10.59 -8.49 -15.85
C TYR A 64 -9.38 -9.25 -15.30
N GLU A 65 -8.50 -9.69 -16.20
CA GLU A 65 -7.28 -10.42 -15.89
C GLU A 65 -6.02 -9.54 -16.05
N PRO A 66 -4.88 -9.92 -15.45
CA PRO A 66 -3.64 -9.14 -15.54
C PRO A 66 -3.24 -8.76 -16.96
N ASP A 67 -3.39 -9.68 -17.91
CA ASP A 67 -2.97 -9.51 -19.31
C ASP A 67 -3.76 -8.43 -20.06
N ALA A 68 -4.93 -8.02 -19.52
CA ALA A 68 -5.69 -6.91 -20.07
C ALA A 68 -5.07 -5.54 -19.77
N TYR A 69 -4.18 -5.46 -18.77
CA TYR A 69 -3.45 -4.24 -18.44
C TYR A 69 -2.23 -4.10 -19.34
N ARG A 70 -2.17 -3.02 -20.14
CA ARG A 70 -1.05 -2.81 -21.09
C ARG A 70 0.24 -2.38 -20.40
N GLY A 71 0.14 -1.89 -19.17
CA GLY A 71 1.26 -1.48 -18.35
C GLY A 71 2.01 -2.64 -17.70
N VAL A 72 2.96 -2.30 -16.84
CA VAL A 72 3.69 -3.30 -16.05
C VAL A 72 2.80 -3.84 -14.94
N TYR A 73 2.49 -5.13 -14.99
CA TYR A 73 1.83 -5.85 -13.90
C TYR A 73 2.80 -6.85 -13.25
N ARG A 74 2.94 -6.81 -11.92
CA ARG A 74 3.82 -7.71 -11.15
C ARG A 74 3.02 -8.46 -10.11
N THR A 75 3.16 -9.79 -10.09
CA THR A 75 2.61 -10.65 -9.04
C THR A 75 3.37 -10.54 -7.72
N ASP A 76 4.56 -9.93 -7.73
CA ASP A 76 5.30 -9.58 -6.51
C ASP A 76 5.39 -8.05 -6.34
N GLY A 77 4.37 -7.48 -5.71
CA GLY A 77 4.28 -6.05 -5.41
C GLY A 77 5.30 -5.58 -4.38
N ALA A 78 5.74 -6.43 -3.45
CA ALA A 78 6.81 -6.06 -2.52
C ALA A 78 8.14 -5.88 -3.27
N ARG A 79 8.43 -6.76 -4.24
CA ARG A 79 9.59 -6.60 -5.10
C ARG A 79 9.49 -5.37 -5.99
N LEU A 80 8.32 -5.13 -6.61
CA LEU A 80 8.08 -3.90 -7.38
C LEU A 80 8.36 -2.64 -6.55
N MET A 81 7.92 -2.62 -5.28
CA MET A 81 8.15 -1.50 -4.37
C MET A 81 9.65 -1.28 -4.10
N VAL A 82 10.39 -2.35 -3.80
CA VAL A 82 11.85 -2.28 -3.60
C VAL A 82 12.54 -1.76 -4.86
N ASP A 83 12.25 -2.37 -6.01
CA ASP A 83 12.90 -2.01 -7.28
C ASP A 83 12.63 -0.53 -7.61
N THR A 84 11.39 -0.06 -7.45
CA THR A 84 10.99 1.34 -7.70
C THR A 84 11.76 2.32 -6.81
N ILE A 85 11.85 2.04 -5.51
CA ILE A 85 12.54 2.92 -4.55
C ILE A 85 14.05 2.92 -4.79
N MET A 86 14.62 1.76 -5.07
CA MET A 86 16.07 1.61 -5.23
C MET A 86 16.56 2.06 -6.61
N SER A 87 15.74 2.06 -7.65
CA SER A 87 16.10 2.61 -8.96
C SER A 87 15.90 4.11 -9.06
N SER A 88 15.10 4.71 -8.18
CA SER A 88 14.79 6.14 -8.25
C SER A 88 16.01 7.02 -7.92
N PRO A 89 16.39 7.99 -8.77
CA PRO A 89 17.46 8.93 -8.45
C PRO A 89 17.09 9.88 -7.30
N GLU A 90 15.80 10.03 -7.01
CA GLU A 90 15.26 10.89 -5.96
C GLU A 90 14.59 10.07 -4.85
N THR A 91 14.43 10.68 -3.67
CA THR A 91 13.73 10.07 -2.54
C THR A 91 12.26 9.83 -2.88
N VAL A 92 11.82 8.58 -2.85
CA VAL A 92 10.42 8.21 -3.13
C VAL A 92 9.57 8.41 -1.87
N THR A 93 8.38 8.99 -2.02
CA THR A 93 7.40 9.03 -0.92
C THR A 93 6.45 7.83 -1.00
N VAL A 94 6.51 6.96 0.01
CA VAL A 94 5.57 5.85 0.20
C VAL A 94 4.31 6.37 0.88
N LEU A 95 3.21 6.42 0.13
CA LEU A 95 1.88 6.71 0.64
C LEU A 95 1.17 5.41 1.06
N CYS A 96 1.22 5.09 2.35
CA CYS A 96 0.66 3.87 2.90
C CYS A 96 -0.74 4.13 3.48
N ILE A 97 -1.78 3.95 2.67
CA ILE A 97 -3.18 4.24 3.02
C ILE A 97 -4.02 2.98 3.35
N GLY A 98 -3.36 1.85 3.56
CA GLY A 98 -3.95 0.58 3.98
C GLY A 98 -3.01 -0.15 4.95
N PRO A 99 -3.34 -1.39 5.38
CA PRO A 99 -2.46 -2.16 6.26
C PRO A 99 -1.06 -2.29 5.66
N ALA A 100 -0.03 -2.24 6.51
CA ALA A 100 1.35 -2.11 6.05
C ALA A 100 2.03 -3.45 5.64
N SER A 101 1.28 -4.53 5.43
CA SER A 101 1.81 -5.88 5.14
C SER A 101 2.80 -5.91 3.98
N THR A 102 2.44 -5.31 2.83
CA THR A 102 3.33 -5.24 1.66
C THR A 102 4.58 -4.41 1.95
N THR A 103 4.43 -3.26 2.61
CA THR A 103 5.56 -2.38 2.97
C THR A 103 6.51 -3.06 3.95
N ALA A 104 5.97 -3.80 4.93
CA ALA A 104 6.77 -4.55 5.89
C ALA A 104 7.55 -5.68 5.21
N ARG A 105 6.92 -6.41 4.26
CA ARG A 105 7.62 -7.41 3.44
C ARG A 105 8.72 -6.77 2.59
N ALA A 106 8.45 -5.64 1.93
CA ALA A 106 9.44 -4.91 1.15
C ALA A 106 10.63 -4.45 2.02
N LEU A 107 10.35 -3.91 3.21
CA LEU A 107 11.39 -3.49 4.15
C LEU A 107 12.21 -4.67 4.68
N ALA A 108 11.59 -5.84 4.91
CA ALA A 108 12.30 -7.05 5.30
C ALA A 108 13.21 -7.58 4.18
N MET A 109 12.79 -7.42 2.92
CA MET A 109 13.57 -7.82 1.74
C MET A 109 14.78 -6.90 1.49
N ALA A 110 14.62 -5.59 1.68
CA ALA A 110 15.65 -4.59 1.40
C ALA A 110 15.62 -3.46 2.46
N PRO A 111 16.15 -3.70 3.67
CA PRO A 111 16.10 -2.72 4.77
C PRO A 111 16.67 -1.34 4.42
N GLU A 112 17.65 -1.29 3.53
CA GLU A 112 18.30 -0.08 3.03
C GLU A 112 17.34 0.89 2.32
N MET A 113 16.21 0.38 1.79
CA MET A 113 15.17 1.20 1.15
C MET A 113 14.64 2.29 2.09
N ALA A 114 14.69 2.07 3.40
CA ALA A 114 14.28 3.05 4.41
C ALA A 114 15.09 4.34 4.36
N THR A 115 16.34 4.30 3.88
CA THR A 115 17.18 5.49 3.74
C THR A 115 16.86 6.29 2.46
N ARG A 116 16.12 5.68 1.53
CA ARG A 116 15.77 6.25 0.21
C ARG A 116 14.29 6.54 0.05
N ALA A 117 13.50 6.36 1.12
CA ALA A 117 12.07 6.56 1.11
C ALA A 117 11.61 7.47 2.24
N ARG A 118 10.64 8.33 1.95
CA ARG A 118 9.84 9.02 2.97
C ARG A 118 8.53 8.26 3.17
N PHE A 119 8.16 7.97 4.41
CA PHE A 119 6.92 7.25 4.70
C PHE A 119 5.82 8.20 5.19
N VAL A 120 4.65 8.13 4.56
CA VAL A 120 3.43 8.81 5.00
C VAL A 120 2.34 7.76 5.13
N GLY A 121 1.94 7.44 6.36
CA GLY A 121 0.97 6.40 6.65
C GLY A 121 -0.34 6.94 7.23
N MET A 122 -1.46 6.37 6.79
CA MET A 122 -2.78 6.56 7.45
C MET A 122 -2.99 5.43 8.45
N HIS A 123 -2.43 5.60 9.65
CA HIS A 123 -2.40 4.58 10.70
C HIS A 123 -2.62 5.19 12.08
N GLY A 124 -3.38 4.46 12.90
CA GLY A 124 -3.52 4.75 14.32
C GLY A 124 -4.56 5.82 14.66
N ALA A 125 -5.08 5.71 15.87
CA ALA A 125 -5.97 6.66 16.51
C ALA A 125 -5.40 6.95 17.90
N VAL A 126 -4.51 7.95 17.98
CA VAL A 126 -3.61 8.13 19.15
C VAL A 126 -4.27 8.91 20.29
N ARG A 127 -5.00 9.98 19.97
CA ARG A 127 -5.65 10.88 20.95
C ARG A 127 -7.16 10.95 20.85
N SER A 128 -7.72 10.49 19.73
CA SER A 128 -9.14 10.54 19.42
C SER A 128 -9.48 9.33 18.56
N GLY A 129 -10.68 8.79 18.74
CA GLY A 129 -11.23 7.74 17.90
C GLY A 129 -11.88 8.29 16.62
N TYR A 130 -12.57 7.41 15.91
CA TYR A 130 -13.27 7.79 14.68
C TYR A 130 -14.36 8.84 14.94
N HIS A 131 -14.61 9.66 13.92
CA HIS A 131 -15.65 10.71 13.92
C HIS A 131 -15.52 11.70 15.09
N GLY A 132 -14.30 11.99 15.55
CA GLY A 132 -14.05 12.95 16.62
C GLY A 132 -14.35 12.41 18.02
N SER A 133 -14.54 11.10 18.17
CA SER A 133 -14.67 10.47 19.49
C SER A 133 -13.47 10.83 20.38
N PRO A 134 -13.68 11.25 21.64
CA PRO A 134 -12.58 11.52 22.56
C PRO A 134 -11.84 10.25 23.00
N THR A 135 -12.43 9.08 22.75
CA THR A 135 -11.85 7.78 23.12
C THR A 135 -11.08 7.18 21.94
N PRO A 136 -9.75 6.98 22.06
CA PRO A 136 -8.96 6.22 21.09
C PRO A 136 -9.53 4.81 20.87
N VAL A 137 -9.48 4.34 19.63
CA VAL A 137 -9.91 2.99 19.26
C VAL A 137 -8.80 2.30 18.46
N PRO A 138 -8.78 0.96 18.36
CA PRO A 138 -7.92 0.28 17.41
C PRO A 138 -8.27 0.75 15.99
N GLU A 139 -7.38 1.54 15.39
CA GLU A 139 -7.55 2.02 14.02
C GLU A 139 -7.39 0.82 13.07
N TYR A 140 -8.30 0.71 12.10
CA TYR A 140 -8.51 -0.44 11.24
C TYR A 140 -7.24 -0.94 10.53
N ASN A 141 -6.45 -0.05 9.92
CA ASN A 141 -5.24 -0.43 9.19
C ASN A 141 -4.17 -1.03 10.10
N VAL A 142 -4.11 -0.57 11.36
CA VAL A 142 -3.24 -1.15 12.39
C VAL A 142 -3.85 -2.42 12.99
N PHE A 143 -5.14 -2.40 13.30
CA PHE A 143 -5.84 -3.48 14.00
C PHE A 143 -5.87 -4.78 13.20
N ILE A 144 -6.04 -4.70 11.88
CA ILE A 144 -6.16 -5.89 11.04
C ILE A 144 -4.82 -6.58 10.78
N ASP A 145 -3.71 -5.90 11.00
CA ASP A 145 -2.36 -6.46 10.89
C ASP A 145 -1.42 -5.84 11.93
N VAL A 146 -1.66 -6.14 13.21
CA VAL A 146 -0.87 -5.59 14.32
C VAL A 146 0.58 -6.07 14.27
N ALA A 147 0.83 -7.29 13.78
CA ALA A 147 2.15 -7.93 13.82
C ALA A 147 3.21 -7.17 13.01
N VAL A 148 2.80 -6.47 11.94
CA VAL A 148 3.73 -5.67 11.12
C VAL A 148 4.09 -4.33 11.74
N PHE A 149 3.44 -3.95 12.85
CA PHE A 149 3.78 -2.79 13.67
C PHE A 149 4.42 -3.28 14.98
N PRO A 150 5.72 -3.63 14.98
CA PRO A 150 6.37 -4.08 16.19
C PRO A 150 6.25 -2.99 17.28
N PRO A 151 6.10 -3.38 18.56
CA PRO A 151 6.05 -2.43 19.64
C PRO A 151 7.28 -1.52 19.57
N CYS A 152 7.06 -0.21 19.72
CA CYS A 152 8.14 0.76 19.79
C CYS A 152 8.98 0.42 21.02
N SER A 153 10.04 -0.38 20.85
CA SER A 153 11.06 -0.55 21.86
C SER A 153 11.68 0.84 22.00
N ARG A 154 11.28 1.60 23.01
CA ARG A 154 11.98 2.83 23.38
C ARG A 154 13.45 2.42 23.52
N ARG A 155 14.29 2.75 22.54
CA ARG A 155 15.70 2.96 22.81
C ARG A 155 15.69 4.10 23.82
N ARG A 156 15.66 3.78 25.11
CA ARG A 156 15.98 4.71 26.19
C ARG A 156 17.47 5.02 26.03
N GLY A 157 17.82 5.77 24.98
CA GLY A 157 19.07 6.49 24.88
C GLY A 157 18.99 7.60 25.92
N ARG A 158 19.43 7.30 27.14
CA ARG A 158 19.94 8.32 28.05
C ARG A 158 21.15 8.94 27.36
N SER A 159 21.04 10.20 27.00
CA SER A 159 22.17 11.12 26.95
C SER A 159 21.64 12.51 27.29
N ARG A 160 21.81 12.87 28.57
CA ARG A 160 22.13 14.25 28.95
C ARG A 160 23.64 14.39 28.82
#